data_AF-A0A4Q8TJU9-F1
#
_entry.id   AF-A0A4Q8TJU9-F1
#
_cell.length_a   1.000
_cell.length_b   1.000
_cell.length_c   1.000
_cell.angle_alpha   90.00
_cell.angle_beta   90.00
_cell.angle_gamma   90.00
#
_symmetry.space_group_name_H-M   'P 1'
#
loop_
_entity.id
_entity.type
_entity.pdbx_description
1 polymer ?
#
loop_
_entity_poly.entity_id
_entity_poly.type
_entity_poly.pdbx_seq_one_letter_code
_entity_poly.pdbx_strand_id
1 'polypeptide(L)' 'MPKKIHGIGLVVGGGLIATLFLLFIFTASVSGAGALTPMWLGVIWGGLAMAWGIFRMVAGPSTLDRVNGGTDAGA' A
#
# COMPACT_ATOMS: atom_id res chain seq x y z
N MET A 1 25.97 8.44 -0.27
CA MET A 1 24.55 8.85 -0.35
C MET A 1 23.71 7.75 0.27
N PRO A 2 22.82 8.03 1.23
CA PRO A 2 22.03 6.98 1.88
C PRO A 2 21.19 6.23 0.84
N LYS A 3 21.25 4.90 0.86
CA LYS A 3 20.49 4.02 -0.04
C LYS A 3 19.01 4.17 0.30
N LYS A 4 18.29 5.00 -0.47
CA LYS A 4 16.85 5.23 -0.27
C LYS A 4 16.13 3.90 -0.55
N ILE A 5 15.55 3.29 0.48
CA ILE A 5 14.81 2.04 0.33
C ILE A 5 13.46 2.40 -0.29
N HIS A 6 13.34 2.16 -1.60
CA HIS A 6 12.10 2.38 -2.32
C HIS A 6 11.03 1.39 -1.85
N GLY A 7 9.81 1.88 -1.63
CA GLY A 7 8.69 1.05 -1.21
C GLY A 7 8.38 1.02 0.30
N ILE A 8 9.26 1.50 1.19
CA ILE A 8 8.98 1.52 2.65
C ILE A 8 7.67 2.24 2.99
N GLY A 9 7.43 3.41 2.41
CA GLY A 9 6.20 4.16 2.67
C GLY A 9 4.93 3.40 2.26
N LEU A 10 5.00 2.65 1.15
CA LEU A 10 3.90 1.82 0.66
C LEU A 10 3.65 0.61 1.56
N VAL A 11 4.72 -0.03 2.05
CA VAL A 11 4.61 -1.16 2.99
C VAL A 11 4.00 -0.71 4.31
N VAL A 12 4.56 0.33 4.92
CA VAL A 12 4.10 0.82 6.23
C VAL A 12 2.70 1.43 6.12
N GLY A 13 2.47 2.29 5.12
CA GLY A 13 1.17 2.94 4.91
C GLY A 13 0.08 1.95 4.51
N GLY A 14 0.36 1.09 3.54
CA GLY A 14 -0.58 0.05 3.09
C GLY A 14 -0.92 -0.94 4.20
N GLY A 15 0.10 -1.40 4.95
CA GLY A 15 -0.09 -2.29 6.10
C GLY A 15 -0.91 -1.64 7.21
N LEU A 16 -0.67 -0.36 7.52
CA LEU A 16 -1.45 0.37 8.51
C LEU A 16 -2.93 0.50 8.09
N ILE A 17 -3.19 0.89 6.83
CA ILE A 17 -4.56 0.99 6.30
C ILE A 17 -5.27 -0.37 6.38
N ALA A 18 -4.63 -1.43 5.89
CA ALA A 18 -5.23 -2.76 5.90
C ALA A 18 -5.53 -3.24 7.32
N THR A 19 -4.60 -3.01 8.25
CA THR A 19 -4.74 -3.41 9.66
C THR A 19 -5.88 -2.67 10.35
N LEU A 20 -5.99 -1.35 10.16
CA LEU A 20 -7.05 -0.54 10.78
C LEU A 20 -8.45 -0.94 10.29
N PHE A 21 -8.60 -1.16 8.98
CA PHE A 21 -9.88 -1.61 8.43
C PHE A 21 -10.22 -3.04 8.85
N LEU A 22 -9.23 -3.93 8.91
CA LEU A 22 -9.44 -5.29 9.40
C LEU A 22 -9.87 -5.28 10.88
N LEU A 23 -9.19 -4.50 11.72
CA LEU A 23 -9.58 -4.28 13.12
C LEU A 23 -11.02 -3.79 13.22
N PHE A 24 -11.40 -2.81 12.39
CA PHE A 24 -12.76 -2.28 12.39
C PHE A 24 -13.81 -3.34 12.01
N ILE A 25 -13.54 -4.17 10.99
CA ILE A 25 -14.42 -5.29 10.61
C ILE A 25 -14.60 -6.27 11.78
N PHE A 26 -13.51 -6.62 12.48
CA PHE A 26 -13.58 -7.52 13.63
C PHE A 26 -14.34 -6.88 14.81
N THR A 27 -14.11 -5.61 15.13
CA THR A 27 -14.81 -4.95 16.24
C THR A 27 -16.28 -4.67 15.92
N ALA A 28 -16.60 -4.28 14.68
CA ALA A 28 -17.96 -3.98 14.27
C ALA A 28 -18.84 -5.24 14.18
N SER A 29 -18.25 -6.37 13.78
CA SER A 29 -18.96 -7.66 13.78
C SER A 29 -19.30 -8.11 15.21
N VAL A 30 -18.42 -7.86 16.18
CA VAL A 30 -18.67 -8.13 17.61
C VAL A 30 -19.73 -7.19 18.20
N SER A 31 -19.80 -5.93 17.76
CA SER A 31 -20.78 -4.97 18.28
C SER A 31 -22.21 -5.15 17.73
N GLY A 32 -22.46 -6.16 16.87
CA GLY A 32 -23.78 -6.42 16.27
C GLY A 32 -24.26 -5.31 15.32
N ALA A 33 -23.39 -4.34 15.02
CA ALA A 33 -23.68 -3.29 14.06
C ALA A 33 -23.52 -3.90 12.67
N GLY A 34 -24.64 -4.17 11.98
CA GLY A 34 -24.64 -4.55 10.58
C GLY A 34 -24.03 -3.42 9.74
N ALA A 35 -22.71 -3.42 9.64
CA ALA A 35 -21.97 -2.37 8.96
C ALA A 35 -22.25 -2.47 7.45
N LEU A 36 -23.12 -1.60 6.96
CA LEU A 36 -23.52 -1.45 5.55
C LEU A 36 -22.39 -0.87 4.67
N THR A 37 -21.25 -0.49 5.24
CA THR A 37 -20.13 0.09 4.50
C THR A 37 -19.13 -1.00 4.09
N PRO A 38 -18.65 -1.00 2.82
CA PRO A 38 -17.73 -2.01 2.30
C PRO A 38 -16.30 -1.81 2.82
N MET A 39 -16.10 -2.02 4.12
CA MET A 39 -14.81 -1.85 4.81
C MET A 39 -13.71 -2.78 4.26
N TRP A 40 -14.11 -3.90 3.64
CA TRP A 40 -13.18 -4.81 2.96
C TRP A 40 -12.38 -4.12 1.85
N LEU A 41 -12.90 -3.05 1.25
CA LEU A 41 -12.16 -2.25 0.27
C LEU A 41 -10.88 -1.66 0.86
N GLY A 42 -10.94 -1.15 2.09
CA GLY A 42 -9.75 -0.62 2.76
C GLY A 42 -8.69 -1.70 3.00
N VAL A 43 -9.12 -2.93 3.33
CA VAL A 43 -8.23 -4.09 3.47
C VAL A 43 -7.56 -4.43 2.14
N ILE A 44 -8.33 -4.52 1.05
CA ILE A 44 -7.79 -4.86 -0.27
C ILE A 44 -6.85 -3.78 -0.78
N TRP A 45 -7.26 -2.51 -0.77
CA TRP A 45 -6.42 -1.42 -1.26
C TRP A 45 -5.15 -1.22 -0.42
N GLY A 46 -5.27 -1.31 0.90
CA GLY A 46 -4.12 -1.29 1.81
C GLY A 46 -3.17 -2.46 1.56
N GLY A 47 -3.71 -3.67 1.39
CA GLY A 47 -2.94 -4.87 1.06
C GLY A 47 -2.23 -4.79 -0.29
N LEU A 48 -2.89 -4.28 -1.32
CA LEU A 48 -2.29 -4.06 -2.64
C LEU A 48 -1.16 -3.02 -2.57
N ALA A 49 -1.37 -1.91 -1.85
CA ALA A 49 -0.31 -0.91 -1.64
C ALA A 49 0.89 -1.51 -0.91
N MET A 50 0.65 -2.32 0.12
CA MET A 50 1.70 -3.03 0.84
C MET A 50 2.45 -4.01 -0.06
N ALA A 51 1.74 -4.83 -0.84
CA ALA A 51 2.33 -5.78 -1.79
C ALA A 51 3.18 -5.07 -2.84
N TRP A 52 2.72 -3.93 -3.35
CA TRP A 52 3.49 -3.09 -4.28
C TRP A 52 4.75 -2.50 -3.62
N GLY A 53 4.66 -2.08 -2.37
CA GLY A 53 5.79 -1.64 -1.58
C GLY A 53 6.85 -2.73 -1.41
N ILE A 54 6.42 -3.96 -1.07
CA ILE A 54 7.31 -5.13 -0.94
C ILE A 54 7.98 -5.44 -2.28
N PHE A 55 7.19 -5.46 -3.36
CA PHE A 55 7.73 -5.66 -4.71
C PHE A 55 8.83 -4.63 -5.03
N ARG A 56 8.63 -3.36 -4.72
CA ARG A 56 9.65 -2.31 -4.94
C ARG A 56 10.89 -2.46 -4.08
N MET A 57 10.78 -3.02 -2.88
CA MET A 57 11.96 -3.32 -2.07
C MET A 57 12.83 -4.41 -2.71
N VAL A 58 12.21 -5.39 -3.37
CA VAL A 58 12.91 -6.50 -4.04
C VAL A 58 13.42 -6.08 -5.41
N ALA A 59 12.59 -5.42 -6.23
CA ALA A 59 12.93 -5.01 -7.58
C ALA A 59 13.95 -3.85 -7.62
N GLY A 60 14.01 -3.03 -6.56
CA GLY A 60 14.92 -1.91 -6.48
C GLY A 60 14.49 -0.71 -7.35
N PRO A 61 15.39 0.27 -7.57
CA PRO A 61 15.09 1.50 -8.30
C PRO A 61 14.71 1.22 -9.75
N SER A 62 13.60 1.80 -10.22
CA SER A 62 13.18 1.73 -11.62
C SER A 62 13.59 3.00 -12.39
N THR A 63 13.76 2.88 -13.72
CA THR A 63 13.93 4.03 -14.63
C THR A 63 12.76 5.01 -14.57
N LEU A 64 11.58 4.53 -14.13
CA LEU A 64 10.37 5.33 -13.91
C LEU A 64 10.38 6.13 -12.59
N ASP A 65 11.32 5.88 -11.68
CA ASP A 65 11.41 6.58 -10.39
C ASP A 65 12.17 7.92 -10.46
N ARG A 66 12.51 8.39 -11.67
CA ARG A 66 13.10 9.73 -11.88
C ARG A 66 12.08 10.81 -11.47
N VAL A 67 12.56 11.81 -10.73
CA VAL A 67 11.76 12.96 -10.24
C VAL A 67 11.00 13.67 -11.38
N ASN A 68 11.53 13.62 -12.60
CA ASN A 68 10.99 14.32 -13.75
C ASN A 68 10.12 13.45 -14.67
N GLY A 69 9.76 12.22 -14.27
CA GLY A 69 8.95 11.32 -15.08
C GLY A 69 9.74 10.75 -16.26
N GLY A 70 9.82 9.42 -16.34
CA GLY A 70 10.47 8.73 -17.44
C GLY A 70 9.71 8.89 -18.75
N THR A 71 10.00 9.96 -19.48
CA THR A 71 9.92 9.99 -20.95
C THR A 71 11.33 9.99 -21.52
N ASP A 72 11.99 8.83 -21.49
CA ASP A 72 12.92 8.45 -22.57
C ASP A 72 12.12 7.55 -23.52
N ALA A 73 11.09 8.13 -24.15
CA ALA A 73 10.46 7.55 -25.33
C ALA A 73 11.32 7.94 -26.54
N GLY A 74 12.45 7.25 -26.72
CA GLY A 74 13.31 7.38 -27.90
C GLY A 74 14.61 8.14 -27.68
N ALA A 75 15.71 7.39 -27.58
CA ALA A 75 16.98 7.73 -28.20
C ALA A 75 17.55 6.43 -28.79
#